data_AF-A0A9Q6WKQ0-F1
#
_entry.id   AF-A0A9Q6WKQ0-F1
#
_cell.length_a   1.000
_cell.length_b   1.000
_cell.length_c   1.000
_cell.angle_alpha   90.00
_cell.angle_beta   90.00
_cell.angle_gamma   90.00
#
_symmetry.space_group_name_H-M   'P 1'
#
loop_
_entity.id
_entity.type
_entity.pdbx_description
1 polymer ?
#
loop_
_entity_poly.entity_id
_entity_poly.type
_entity_poly.pdbx_seq_one_letter_code
_entity_poly.pdbx_strand_id
1 'polypeptide(L)'
;MSTLYESTLRSLPLLGRGKVRDNYAVGNDQLLIVTTDRLSAFDVIMGEPIPSKGRVLNQMANFWFDKLAHVVPNHLTGVAPETVVAPDEVEQVKGRAVVVKRLEPILVEAVVRGYLAGSGWKDYQATGAVCGVQLPEGLQNAQKLPEPIFTPAAKAEMGHHDENITYEEMERRIGTELSATIRDISIRLYKEAADYAATRGIIIADTKFEFGLDDKGQLYLMDEALTADSSRFWPADQYQVGTNPPSFDKQFVRDWLETQPWKKEPPAPKLPDEVVTKTAEKYQEALERLTGQKLA
;
A
#
# COMPACT_ATOMS: atom_id res chain seq x y z
N MET A 1 -6.04 -19.15 -14.50
CA MET A 1 -5.67 -19.19 -13.07
C MET A 1 -6.91 -18.83 -12.27
N SER A 2 -7.21 -19.55 -11.19
CA SER A 2 -8.38 -19.23 -10.34
C SER A 2 -8.12 -17.96 -9.53
N THR A 3 -9.05 -17.03 -9.58
CA THR A 3 -9.07 -15.84 -8.72
C THR A 3 -9.43 -16.23 -7.29
N LEU A 4 -8.82 -15.60 -6.29
CA LEU A 4 -9.15 -15.78 -4.87
C LEU A 4 -9.77 -14.49 -4.34
N TYR A 5 -11.10 -14.45 -4.25
CA TYR A 5 -11.78 -13.29 -3.66
C TYR A 5 -11.66 -13.31 -2.13
N GLU A 6 -11.84 -14.46 -1.49
CA GLU A 6 -11.65 -14.66 -0.05
C GLU A 6 -10.99 -16.01 0.19
N SER A 7 -10.16 -16.12 1.23
CA SER A 7 -9.65 -17.41 1.67
C SER A 7 -10.56 -18.04 2.73
N THR A 8 -10.58 -19.37 2.72
CA THR A 8 -11.42 -20.22 3.58
C THR A 8 -10.56 -21.29 4.24
N LEU A 9 -9.46 -20.88 4.88
CA LEU A 9 -8.60 -21.78 5.64
C LEU A 9 -9.32 -22.27 6.91
N ARG A 10 -9.43 -23.59 7.05
CA ARG A 10 -9.94 -24.33 8.21
C ARG A 10 -8.81 -24.81 9.14
N SER A 11 -7.58 -24.85 8.66
CA SER A 11 -6.41 -25.21 9.48
C SER A 11 -5.99 -24.13 10.47
N LEU A 12 -6.32 -22.86 10.22
CA LEU A 12 -5.89 -21.71 11.02
C LEU A 12 -7.07 -20.85 11.48
N PRO A 13 -7.05 -20.28 12.69
CA PRO A 13 -8.07 -19.35 13.15
C PRO A 13 -8.05 -18.05 12.34
N LEU A 14 -9.18 -17.67 11.74
CA LEU A 14 -9.35 -16.36 11.11
C LEU A 14 -9.41 -15.27 12.18
N LEU A 15 -8.58 -14.24 12.04
CA LEU A 15 -8.56 -13.08 12.93
C LEU A 15 -9.39 -11.92 12.38
N GLY A 16 -9.36 -11.74 11.06
CA GLY A 16 -10.12 -10.68 10.43
C GLY A 16 -9.82 -10.55 8.95
N ARG A 17 -10.72 -9.88 8.23
CA ARG A 17 -10.56 -9.55 6.82
C ARG A 17 -10.51 -8.04 6.67
N GLY A 18 -9.43 -7.56 6.07
CA GLY A 18 -9.34 -6.19 5.58
C GLY A 18 -9.93 -6.09 4.17
N LYS A 19 -9.77 -4.90 3.55
CA LYS A 19 -10.23 -4.63 2.18
C LYS A 19 -9.66 -5.64 1.18
N VAL A 20 -8.38 -6.01 1.32
CA VAL A 20 -7.64 -6.83 0.34
C VAL A 20 -6.86 -8.00 0.94
N ARG A 21 -6.85 -8.16 2.27
CA ARG A 21 -6.07 -9.18 2.97
C ARG A 21 -6.92 -9.93 3.99
N ASP A 22 -6.71 -11.23 4.09
CA ASP A 22 -7.30 -12.11 5.10
C ASP A 22 -6.19 -12.52 6.07
N ASN A 23 -6.40 -12.31 7.37
CA ASN A 23 -5.38 -12.52 8.40
C ASN A 23 -5.75 -13.71 9.28
N TYR A 24 -4.82 -14.65 9.45
CA TYR A 24 -4.99 -15.84 10.26
C TYR A 24 -3.92 -15.91 11.35
N ALA A 25 -4.27 -16.49 12.50
CA ALA A 25 -3.30 -16.76 13.56
C ALA A 25 -2.44 -17.98 13.21
N VAL A 26 -1.13 -17.87 13.39
CA VAL A 26 -0.20 -19.01 13.38
C VAL A 26 0.41 -19.09 14.76
N GLY A 27 -0.04 -20.03 15.57
CA GLY A 27 0.32 -20.07 17.00
C GLY A 27 -0.11 -18.79 17.73
N ASN A 28 0.73 -18.31 18.65
CA ASN A 28 0.44 -17.15 19.51
C ASN A 28 1.22 -15.88 19.14
N ASP A 29 2.27 -16.02 18.33
CA ASP A 29 3.28 -14.99 18.06
C ASP A 29 3.45 -14.68 16.56
N GLN A 30 2.72 -15.37 15.69
CA GLN A 30 2.79 -15.17 14.23
C GLN A 30 1.40 -15.01 13.61
N LEU A 31 1.42 -14.42 12.41
CA LEU A 31 0.24 -14.25 11.56
C LEU A 31 0.55 -14.80 10.17
N LEU A 32 -0.43 -15.45 9.56
CA LEU A 32 -0.45 -15.67 8.12
C LEU A 32 -1.31 -14.57 7.49
N ILE A 33 -0.70 -13.77 6.62
CA ILE A 33 -1.40 -12.74 5.85
C ILE A 33 -1.58 -13.26 4.44
N VAL A 34 -2.83 -13.42 3.99
CA VAL A 34 -3.19 -13.82 2.63
C VAL A 34 -3.65 -12.61 1.85
N THR A 35 -2.89 -12.20 0.83
CA THR A 35 -3.28 -11.11 -0.08
C THR A 35 -4.22 -11.65 -1.14
N THR A 36 -5.46 -11.18 -1.13
CA THR A 36 -6.51 -11.66 -2.03
C THR A 36 -6.54 -10.85 -3.33
N ASP A 37 -7.36 -11.31 -4.27
CA ASP A 37 -7.59 -10.64 -5.54
C ASP A 37 -8.66 -9.53 -5.43
N ARG A 38 -9.14 -9.21 -4.21
CA ARG A 38 -10.07 -8.10 -3.99
C ARG A 38 -9.43 -6.76 -4.33
N LEU A 39 -10.27 -5.86 -4.80
CA LEU A 39 -9.95 -4.48 -5.07
C LEU A 39 -10.90 -3.59 -4.26
N SER A 40 -10.39 -2.47 -3.75
CA SER A 40 -11.21 -1.41 -3.18
C SER A 40 -10.94 -0.09 -3.88
N ALA A 41 -12.00 0.68 -4.10
CA ALA A 41 -11.95 2.04 -4.64
C ALA A 41 -12.96 2.90 -3.87
N PHE A 42 -12.55 4.12 -3.50
CA PHE A 42 -13.36 5.03 -2.66
C PHE A 42 -13.87 4.35 -1.39
N ASP A 43 -12.99 3.57 -0.74
CA ASP A 43 -13.26 2.80 0.48
C ASP A 43 -14.35 1.71 0.39
N VAL A 44 -14.89 1.44 -0.80
CA VAL A 44 -15.79 0.32 -1.07
C VAL A 44 -15.03 -0.81 -1.75
N ILE A 45 -15.28 -2.05 -1.31
CA ILE A 45 -14.73 -3.27 -1.93
C ILE A 45 -15.56 -3.59 -3.18
N MET A 46 -14.90 -3.82 -4.31
CA MET A 46 -15.52 -4.18 -5.59
C MET A 46 -16.02 -5.62 -5.56
N GLY A 47 -17.12 -5.91 -6.27
CA GLY A 47 -17.67 -7.27 -6.34
C GLY A 47 -16.81 -8.23 -7.19
N GLU A 48 -16.07 -7.70 -8.15
CA GLU A 48 -15.20 -8.47 -9.04
C GLU A 48 -13.75 -8.51 -8.54
N PRO A 49 -13.11 -9.71 -8.49
CA PRO A 49 -11.68 -9.79 -8.23
C PRO A 49 -10.86 -9.33 -9.44
N ILE A 50 -9.67 -8.80 -9.18
CA ILE A 50 -8.66 -8.53 -10.21
C ILE A 50 -7.73 -9.74 -10.31
N PRO A 51 -7.74 -10.49 -11.43
CA PRO A 51 -6.97 -11.72 -11.54
C PRO A 51 -5.50 -11.56 -11.18
N SER A 52 -5.02 -12.44 -10.30
CA SER A 52 -3.63 -12.52 -9.83
C SER A 52 -3.12 -11.29 -9.06
N LYS A 53 -3.96 -10.29 -8.79
CA LYS A 53 -3.57 -9.09 -8.03
C LYS A 53 -2.90 -9.45 -6.72
N GLY A 54 -3.44 -10.39 -5.96
CA GLY A 54 -2.88 -10.78 -4.66
C GLY A 54 -1.45 -11.32 -4.79
N ARG A 55 -1.18 -12.12 -5.82
CA ARG A 55 0.17 -12.66 -6.10
C ARG A 55 1.13 -11.55 -6.53
N VAL A 56 0.67 -10.64 -7.39
CA VAL A 56 1.45 -9.49 -7.87
C VAL A 56 1.87 -8.59 -6.71
N LEU A 57 0.92 -8.19 -5.85
CA LEU A 57 1.21 -7.32 -4.72
C LEU A 57 2.13 -7.99 -3.70
N ASN A 58 1.92 -9.28 -3.42
CA ASN A 58 2.76 -10.04 -2.51
C ASN A 58 4.21 -10.15 -3.02
N GLN A 59 4.41 -10.46 -4.31
CA GLN A 59 5.75 -10.51 -4.90
C GLN A 59 6.43 -9.14 -4.91
N MET A 60 5.67 -8.07 -5.18
CA MET A 60 6.17 -6.69 -5.15
C MET A 60 6.59 -6.27 -3.73
N ALA A 61 5.76 -6.55 -2.72
CA ALA A 61 6.10 -6.26 -1.33
C ALA A 61 7.36 -7.03 -0.89
N ASN A 62 7.45 -8.33 -1.20
CA ASN A 62 8.63 -9.15 -0.87
C ASN A 62 9.90 -8.64 -1.53
N PHE A 63 9.83 -8.17 -2.79
CA PHE A 63 10.97 -7.53 -3.46
C PHE A 63 11.46 -6.30 -2.69
N TRP A 64 10.55 -5.44 -2.22
CA TRP A 64 10.92 -4.25 -1.47
C TRP A 64 11.42 -4.56 -0.07
N PHE A 65 10.82 -5.53 0.61
CA PHE A 65 11.30 -6.00 1.91
C PHE A 65 12.73 -6.51 1.85
N ASP A 66 13.09 -7.27 0.82
CA ASP A 66 14.47 -7.74 0.61
C ASP A 66 15.40 -6.56 0.29
N LYS A 67 15.02 -5.73 -0.69
CA LYS A 67 15.85 -4.63 -1.18
C LYS A 67 16.15 -3.57 -0.11
N LEU A 68 15.20 -3.32 0.79
CA LEU A 68 15.27 -2.27 1.82
C LEU A 68 15.54 -2.83 3.23
N ALA A 69 15.81 -4.14 3.37
CA ALA A 69 16.07 -4.80 4.66
C ALA A 69 17.23 -4.15 5.44
N HIS A 70 18.14 -3.48 4.75
CA HIS A 70 19.30 -2.81 5.34
C HIS A 70 18.96 -1.43 5.97
N VAL A 71 17.75 -0.89 5.75
CA VAL A 71 17.28 0.37 6.33
C VAL A 71 16.59 0.14 7.67
N VAL A 72 15.68 -0.84 7.72
CA VAL A 72 14.89 -1.22 8.90
C VAL A 72 14.52 -2.70 8.79
N PRO A 73 14.52 -3.48 9.88
CA PRO A 73 14.01 -4.85 9.83
C PRO A 73 12.51 -4.84 9.48
N ASN A 74 12.04 -5.91 8.84
CA ASN A 74 10.62 -6.07 8.50
C ASN A 74 10.00 -7.28 9.23
N HIS A 75 8.68 -7.39 9.18
CA HIS A 75 7.93 -8.39 9.92
C HIS A 75 8.02 -9.83 9.35
N LEU A 76 8.67 -10.07 8.20
CA LEU A 76 8.72 -11.39 7.58
C LEU A 76 9.51 -12.38 8.45
N THR A 77 9.02 -13.60 8.60
CA THR A 77 9.69 -14.66 9.39
C THR A 77 10.57 -15.59 8.56
N GLY A 78 10.37 -15.60 7.23
CA GLY A 78 10.99 -16.57 6.33
C GLY A 78 10.32 -17.95 6.32
N VAL A 79 9.32 -18.19 7.17
CA VAL A 79 8.53 -19.43 7.15
C VAL A 79 7.67 -19.47 5.89
N ALA A 80 7.73 -20.59 5.17
CA ALA A 80 6.95 -20.79 3.95
C ALA A 80 5.44 -20.92 4.28
N PRO A 81 4.56 -20.09 3.70
CA PRO A 81 3.11 -20.13 3.96
C PRO A 81 2.47 -21.50 3.76
N GLU A 82 2.96 -22.28 2.81
CA GLU A 82 2.47 -23.61 2.48
C GLU A 82 2.71 -24.63 3.61
N THR A 83 3.62 -24.35 4.53
CA THR A 83 3.97 -25.24 5.65
C THR A 83 3.10 -25.04 6.89
N VAL A 84 2.31 -23.96 6.94
CA VAL A 84 1.46 -23.63 8.09
C VAL A 84 -0.04 -23.87 7.83
N VAL A 85 -0.40 -24.40 6.65
CA VAL A 85 -1.78 -24.71 6.26
C VAL A 85 -1.96 -26.19 5.94
N ALA A 86 -3.20 -26.68 5.85
CA ALA A 86 -3.45 -28.05 5.44
C ALA A 86 -3.09 -28.26 3.95
N PRO A 87 -2.68 -29.48 3.54
CA PRO A 87 -2.25 -29.75 2.17
C PRO A 87 -3.27 -29.36 1.08
N ASP A 88 -4.57 -29.48 1.36
CA ASP A 88 -5.64 -29.13 0.45
C ASP A 88 -5.97 -27.62 0.39
N GLU A 89 -5.31 -26.81 1.21
CA GLU A 89 -5.47 -25.37 1.28
C GLU A 89 -4.30 -24.59 0.64
N VAL A 90 -3.23 -25.28 0.28
CA VAL A 90 -1.97 -24.70 -0.24
C VAL A 90 -2.20 -23.75 -1.41
N GLU A 91 -3.11 -24.09 -2.33
CA GLU A 91 -3.40 -23.24 -3.50
C GLU A 91 -4.00 -21.87 -3.14
N GLN A 92 -4.60 -21.72 -1.95
CA GLN A 92 -5.11 -20.44 -1.48
C GLN A 92 -4.00 -19.49 -1.00
N VAL A 93 -2.83 -20.02 -0.61
CA VAL A 93 -1.73 -19.22 -0.03
C VAL A 93 -0.53 -19.06 -0.96
N LYS A 94 -0.32 -20.02 -1.85
CA LYS A 94 0.86 -20.10 -2.71
C LYS A 94 1.10 -18.83 -3.53
N GLY A 95 2.25 -18.22 -3.29
CA GLY A 95 2.70 -16.99 -3.97
C GLY A 95 1.91 -15.72 -3.64
N ARG A 96 0.96 -15.76 -2.71
CA ARG A 96 0.13 -14.60 -2.31
C ARG A 96 0.04 -14.38 -0.80
N ALA A 97 0.75 -15.17 -0.02
CA ALA A 97 0.76 -15.07 1.43
C ALA A 97 2.18 -14.93 1.99
N VAL A 98 2.26 -14.45 3.22
CA VAL A 98 3.48 -14.38 4.03
C VAL A 98 3.18 -14.74 5.48
N VAL A 99 4.14 -15.39 6.14
CA VAL A 99 4.10 -15.61 7.60
C VAL A 99 4.94 -14.53 8.26
N VAL A 100 4.30 -13.77 9.16
CA VAL A 100 4.86 -12.56 9.74
C VAL A 100 4.83 -12.61 11.27
N LYS A 101 5.71 -11.83 11.90
CA LYS A 101 5.68 -11.57 13.34
C LYS A 101 4.35 -10.91 13.71
N ARG A 102 3.77 -11.31 14.85
CA ARG A 102 2.69 -10.55 15.49
C ARG A 102 3.32 -9.38 16.24
N LEU A 103 3.21 -8.18 15.67
CA LEU A 103 3.72 -6.93 16.25
C LEU A 103 2.58 -6.12 16.85
N GLU A 104 2.91 -5.25 17.81
CA GLU A 104 2.00 -4.19 18.26
C GLU A 104 2.00 -3.06 17.21
N PRO A 105 0.88 -2.83 16.51
CA PRO A 105 0.84 -1.84 15.44
C PRO A 105 0.86 -0.42 15.99
N ILE A 106 1.65 0.44 15.37
CA ILE A 106 1.62 1.88 15.63
C ILE A 106 0.47 2.47 14.80
N LEU A 107 -0.50 3.11 15.47
CA LEU A 107 -1.76 3.59 14.85
C LEU A 107 -1.57 4.91 14.07
N VAL A 108 -0.54 4.96 13.23
CA VAL A 108 -0.20 6.08 12.35
C VAL A 108 0.20 5.53 10.99
N GLU A 109 -0.39 6.10 9.94
CA GLU A 109 0.04 5.88 8.57
C GLU A 109 1.20 6.82 8.24
N ALA A 110 2.37 6.24 7.98
CA ALA A 110 3.60 6.98 7.66
C ALA A 110 3.66 7.26 6.16
N VAL A 111 2.95 8.31 5.70
CA VAL A 111 2.92 8.69 4.28
C VAL A 111 4.10 9.60 3.95
N VAL A 112 4.80 9.30 2.87
CA VAL A 112 5.84 10.16 2.29
C VAL A 112 5.46 10.54 0.87
N ARG A 113 5.63 11.82 0.54
CA ARG A 113 5.30 12.39 -0.77
C ARG A 113 6.54 13.03 -1.37
N GLY A 114 6.93 12.64 -2.57
CA GLY A 114 7.90 13.39 -3.38
C GLY A 114 7.24 14.18 -4.51
N TYR A 115 5.96 13.97 -4.75
CA TYR A 115 5.16 14.71 -5.73
C TYR A 115 3.84 15.16 -5.10
N LEU A 116 3.36 16.33 -5.52
CA LEU A 116 2.13 16.91 -5.01
C LEU A 116 0.92 16.38 -5.79
N ALA A 117 0.17 15.44 -5.23
CA ALA A 117 -1.02 14.87 -5.85
C ALA A 117 -2.05 14.41 -4.80
N GLY A 118 -3.24 14.00 -5.26
CA GLY A 118 -4.26 13.40 -4.41
C GLY A 118 -4.74 14.33 -3.28
N SER A 119 -4.86 13.82 -2.06
CA SER A 119 -5.24 14.63 -0.89
C SER A 119 -4.23 15.74 -0.59
N GLY A 120 -2.93 15.50 -0.78
CA GLY A 120 -1.92 16.54 -0.60
C GLY A 120 -2.10 17.73 -1.55
N TRP A 121 -2.49 17.48 -2.81
CA TRP A 121 -2.83 18.57 -3.74
C TRP A 121 -4.05 19.36 -3.27
N LYS A 122 -5.09 18.69 -2.77
CA LYS A 122 -6.29 19.36 -2.23
C LYS A 122 -5.96 20.23 -1.02
N ASP A 123 -5.16 19.73 -0.08
CA ASP A 123 -4.76 20.48 1.11
C ASP A 123 -3.92 21.72 0.74
N TYR A 124 -3.00 21.57 -0.22
CA TYR A 124 -2.19 22.67 -0.74
C TYR A 124 -3.05 23.74 -1.43
N GLN A 125 -4.02 23.34 -2.26
CA GLN A 125 -4.94 24.31 -2.88
C GLN A 125 -5.76 25.10 -1.84
N ALA A 126 -6.10 24.46 -0.72
CA ALA A 126 -6.88 25.09 0.34
C ALA A 126 -6.05 26.02 1.25
N THR A 127 -4.80 25.67 1.53
CA THR A 127 -4.02 26.30 2.63
C THR A 127 -2.58 26.67 2.29
N GLY A 128 -2.04 26.24 1.14
CA GLY A 128 -0.62 26.31 0.81
C GLY A 128 0.25 25.27 1.52
N ALA A 129 -0.34 24.48 2.44
CA ALA A 129 0.37 23.50 3.25
C ALA A 129 -0.21 22.08 3.09
N VAL A 130 0.59 21.07 3.46
CA VAL A 130 0.15 19.67 3.56
C VAL A 130 0.55 19.14 4.92
N CYS A 131 -0.42 18.70 5.73
CA CYS A 131 -0.17 18.24 7.11
C CYS A 131 0.64 19.24 7.97
N GLY A 132 0.43 20.54 7.76
CA GLY A 132 1.16 21.62 8.44
C GLY A 132 2.50 22.01 7.80
N VAL A 133 3.00 21.23 6.84
CA VAL A 133 4.23 21.56 6.10
C VAL A 133 3.90 22.60 5.03
N GLN A 134 4.40 23.83 5.21
CA GLN A 134 4.25 24.87 4.20
C GLN A 134 5.05 24.54 2.94
N LEU A 135 4.42 24.71 1.78
CA LEU A 135 5.04 24.44 0.48
C LEU A 135 5.23 25.75 -0.30
N PRO A 136 6.20 25.79 -1.23
CA PRO A 136 6.38 26.95 -2.11
C PRO A 136 5.09 27.34 -2.84
N GLU A 137 4.90 28.63 -3.11
CA GLU A 137 3.78 29.11 -3.92
C GLU A 137 3.89 28.66 -5.39
N GLY A 138 2.74 28.58 -6.07
CA GLY A 138 2.68 28.32 -7.51
C GLY A 138 2.95 26.88 -7.93
N LEU A 139 2.94 25.91 -7.00
CA LEU A 139 3.01 24.50 -7.35
C LEU A 139 1.75 24.07 -8.11
N GLN A 140 1.95 23.15 -9.05
CA GLN A 140 0.88 22.53 -9.83
C GLN A 140 0.63 21.08 -9.41
N ASN A 141 -0.53 20.54 -9.79
CA ASN A 141 -0.80 19.12 -9.58
C ASN A 141 0.27 18.25 -10.24
N ALA A 142 0.59 17.12 -9.61
CA ALA A 142 1.65 16.20 -9.97
C ALA A 142 3.06 16.82 -10.01
N GLN A 143 3.30 18.03 -9.51
CA GLN A 143 4.64 18.62 -9.50
C GLN A 143 5.55 17.92 -8.49
N LYS A 144 6.81 17.66 -8.88
CA LYS A 144 7.85 17.15 -7.97
C LYS A 144 8.13 18.20 -6.89
N LEU A 145 8.13 17.76 -5.63
CA LEU A 145 8.48 18.61 -4.49
C LEU A 145 10.01 18.84 -4.44
N PRO A 146 10.47 19.97 -3.88
CA PRO A 146 11.91 20.22 -3.71
C PRO A 146 12.61 19.13 -2.90
N GLU A 147 11.95 18.66 -1.84
CA GLU A 147 12.35 17.51 -1.03
C GLU A 147 11.11 16.67 -0.70
N PRO A 148 11.26 15.35 -0.52
CA PRO A 148 10.17 14.52 -0.02
C PRO A 148 9.73 14.97 1.37
N ILE A 149 8.41 15.07 1.57
CA ILE A 149 7.81 15.47 2.83
C ILE A 149 7.14 14.27 3.51
N PHE A 150 7.17 14.27 4.83
CA PHE A 150 6.46 13.30 5.66
C PHE A 150 5.11 13.89 6.09
N THR A 151 4.02 13.18 5.79
CA THR A 151 2.64 13.66 5.96
C THR A 151 1.81 12.59 6.68
N PRO A 152 1.91 12.48 8.02
CA PRO A 152 1.29 11.38 8.73
C PRO A 152 -0.24 11.45 8.68
N ALA A 153 -0.90 10.29 8.73
CA ALA A 153 -2.33 10.22 8.94
C ALA A 153 -2.65 9.33 10.16
N ALA A 154 -3.65 9.72 10.95
CA ALA A 154 -4.18 8.90 12.01
C ALA A 154 -5.03 7.77 11.41
N LYS A 155 -4.76 6.53 11.83
CA LYS A 155 -5.61 5.40 11.47
C LYS A 155 -6.96 5.53 12.15
N ALA A 156 -8.03 5.59 11.37
CA ALA A 156 -9.36 5.68 11.92
C ALA A 156 -9.91 4.29 12.31
N GLU A 157 -10.92 4.24 13.17
CA GLU A 157 -11.64 3.00 13.44
C GLU A 157 -12.31 2.47 12.15
N MET A 158 -12.55 1.15 12.12
CA MET A 158 -13.08 0.47 10.93
C MET A 158 -14.42 1.09 10.48
N GLY A 159 -14.42 1.75 9.32
CA GLY A 159 -15.58 2.45 8.77
C GLY A 159 -15.42 3.97 8.63
N HIS A 160 -14.33 4.54 9.15
CA HIS A 160 -13.98 5.95 8.99
C HIS A 160 -12.77 6.12 8.04
N HIS A 161 -12.64 7.32 7.45
CA HIS A 161 -11.48 7.66 6.61
C HIS A 161 -10.30 8.05 7.48
N ASP A 162 -9.09 7.65 7.06
CA ASP A 162 -7.86 8.11 7.71
C ASP A 162 -7.73 9.63 7.59
N GLU A 163 -7.35 10.27 8.69
CA GLU A 163 -7.29 11.71 8.82
C GLU A 163 -5.84 12.18 8.76
N ASN A 164 -5.51 13.09 7.83
CA ASN A 164 -4.22 13.75 7.81
C ASN A 164 -4.00 14.51 9.13
N ILE A 165 -2.92 14.19 9.85
CA ILE A 165 -2.56 14.86 11.11
C ILE A 165 -1.25 15.64 10.92
N THR A 166 -1.01 16.64 11.77
CA THR A 166 0.29 17.32 11.78
C THR A 166 1.34 16.44 12.46
N TYR A 167 2.62 16.75 12.21
CA TYR A 167 3.71 16.04 12.87
C TYR A 167 3.67 16.20 14.39
N GLU A 168 3.31 17.38 14.89
CA GLU A 168 3.18 17.68 16.31
C GLU A 168 2.03 16.89 16.97
N GLU A 169 0.97 16.58 16.20
CA GLU A 169 -0.09 15.68 16.68
C GLU A 169 0.39 14.23 16.74
N MET A 170 1.19 13.78 15.77
CA MET A 170 1.82 12.46 15.82
C MET A 170 2.75 12.33 17.05
N GLU A 171 3.59 13.33 17.32
CA GLU A 171 4.44 13.37 18.53
C GLU A 171 3.64 13.27 19.82
N ARG A 172 2.48 13.93 19.91
CA ARG A 172 1.58 13.81 21.07
C ARG A 172 1.02 12.41 21.25
N ARG A 173 0.82 11.66 20.17
CA ARG A 173 0.24 10.30 20.21
C ARG A 173 1.26 9.23 20.55
N ILE A 174 2.45 9.29 19.96
CA ILE A 174 3.42 8.19 20.01
C ILE A 174 4.77 8.57 20.62
N GLY A 175 4.96 9.84 21.01
CA GLY A 175 6.20 10.36 21.55
C GLY A 175 7.15 10.90 20.47
N THR A 176 7.98 11.87 20.86
CA THR A 176 8.88 12.61 19.96
C THR A 176 9.97 11.72 19.35
N GLU A 177 10.59 10.85 20.15
CA GLU A 177 11.69 9.97 19.70
C GLU A 177 11.23 8.96 18.65
N LEU A 178 10.08 8.31 18.89
CA LEU A 178 9.50 7.35 17.96
C LEU A 178 9.00 8.05 16.68
N SER A 179 8.38 9.23 16.80
CA SER A 179 8.00 10.06 15.65
C SER A 179 9.17 10.47 14.78
N ALA A 180 10.30 10.86 15.39
CA ALA A 180 11.53 11.20 14.65
C ALA A 180 12.07 9.99 13.91
N THR A 181 12.16 8.85 14.59
CA THR A 181 12.64 7.58 14.02
C THR A 181 11.78 7.14 12.83
N ILE A 182 10.45 7.13 12.96
CA ILE A 182 9.53 6.74 11.88
C ILE A 182 9.63 7.69 10.69
N ARG A 183 9.66 9.00 10.93
CA ARG A 183 9.81 10.01 9.87
C ARG A 183 11.08 9.78 9.08
N ASP A 184 12.21 9.67 9.77
CA ASP A 184 13.52 9.60 9.15
C ASP A 184 13.70 8.28 8.37
N ILE A 185 13.23 7.16 8.94
CA ILE A 185 13.20 5.85 8.25
C ILE A 185 12.29 5.91 7.02
N SER A 186 11.09 6.48 7.15
CA SER A 186 10.11 6.53 6.06
C SER A 186 10.61 7.38 4.89
N ILE A 187 11.21 8.55 5.16
CA ILE A 187 11.82 9.40 4.13
C ILE A 187 12.97 8.65 3.45
N ARG A 188 13.81 7.93 4.22
CA ARG A 188 14.91 7.13 3.66
C ARG A 188 14.41 5.99 2.77
N LEU A 189 13.46 5.19 3.25
CA LEU A 189 12.81 4.12 2.48
C LEU A 189 12.23 4.66 1.18
N TYR A 190 11.49 5.78 1.25
CA TYR A 190 10.92 6.42 0.07
C TYR A 190 11.99 6.89 -0.91
N LYS A 191 13.05 7.59 -0.45
CA LYS A 191 14.12 8.10 -1.32
C LYS A 191 14.81 6.97 -2.07
N GLU A 192 15.25 5.93 -1.36
CA GLU A 192 15.94 4.78 -1.98
C GLU A 192 15.03 4.02 -2.95
N ALA A 193 13.74 3.86 -2.62
CA ALA A 193 12.77 3.22 -3.50
C ALA A 193 12.45 4.06 -4.74
N ALA A 194 12.26 5.37 -4.58
CA ALA A 194 11.98 6.30 -5.68
C ALA A 194 13.18 6.39 -6.64
N ASP A 195 14.40 6.47 -6.13
CA ASP A 195 15.62 6.49 -6.94
C ASP A 195 15.76 5.19 -7.74
N TYR A 196 15.53 4.04 -7.11
CA TYR A 196 15.54 2.76 -7.83
C TYR A 196 14.43 2.68 -8.88
N ALA A 197 13.19 3.02 -8.53
CA ALA A 197 12.05 2.95 -9.45
C ALA A 197 12.22 3.88 -10.66
N ALA A 198 12.87 5.03 -10.48
CA ALA A 198 13.20 5.93 -11.59
C ALA A 198 14.09 5.23 -12.64
N THR A 199 15.04 4.39 -12.23
CA THR A 199 15.85 3.58 -13.16
C THR A 199 15.04 2.54 -13.93
N ARG A 200 13.83 2.24 -13.46
CA ARG A 200 12.86 1.31 -14.07
C ARG A 200 11.75 2.04 -14.83
N GLY A 201 11.88 3.36 -15.03
CA GLY A 201 10.88 4.17 -15.74
C GLY A 201 9.59 4.37 -14.95
N ILE A 202 9.63 4.24 -13.62
CA ILE A 202 8.48 4.44 -12.72
C ILE A 202 8.78 5.58 -11.76
N ILE A 203 7.84 6.51 -11.64
CA ILE A 203 7.83 7.54 -10.60
C ILE A 203 6.97 7.05 -9.45
N ILE A 204 7.53 7.03 -8.23
CA ILE A 204 6.76 6.85 -7.00
C ILE A 204 6.35 8.22 -6.49
N ALA A 205 5.11 8.63 -6.73
CA ALA A 205 4.64 9.97 -6.36
C ALA A 205 4.53 10.13 -4.84
N ASP A 206 3.92 9.14 -4.21
CA ASP A 206 3.81 8.98 -2.77
C ASP A 206 3.65 7.51 -2.41
N THR A 207 3.90 7.19 -1.14
CA THR A 207 3.73 5.85 -0.56
C THR A 207 3.34 5.95 0.90
N LYS A 208 2.67 4.91 1.41
CA LYS A 208 2.36 4.72 2.81
C LYS A 208 3.14 3.55 3.37
N PHE A 209 3.80 3.77 4.51
CA PHE A 209 4.35 2.72 5.35
C PHE A 209 3.55 2.52 6.64
N GLU A 210 3.65 1.33 7.20
CA GLU A 210 3.15 1.03 8.55
C GLU A 210 4.26 0.37 9.36
N PHE A 211 4.27 0.66 10.65
CA PHE A 211 5.27 0.17 11.58
C PHE A 211 4.64 -0.50 12.78
N GLY A 212 5.36 -1.45 13.36
CA GLY A 212 4.98 -2.10 14.60
C GLY A 212 6.19 -2.34 15.49
N LEU A 213 5.90 -2.51 16.78
CA LEU A 213 6.90 -2.84 17.80
C LEU A 213 6.79 -4.32 18.16
N ASP A 214 7.94 -4.97 18.41
CA ASP A 214 7.94 -6.26 19.10
C ASP A 214 7.87 -6.11 20.63
N ASP A 215 7.89 -7.23 21.34
CA ASP A 215 7.85 -7.30 22.80
C ASP A 215 9.04 -6.62 23.51
N LYS A 216 10.10 -6.31 22.77
CA LYS A 216 11.30 -5.61 23.24
C LYS A 216 11.31 -4.14 22.84
N GLY A 217 10.26 -3.66 22.17
CA GLY A 217 10.18 -2.29 21.66
C GLY A 217 11.04 -2.04 20.41
N GLN A 218 11.50 -3.09 19.72
CA GLN A 218 12.20 -2.92 18.44
C GLN A 218 11.19 -2.56 17.34
N LEU A 219 11.49 -1.53 16.56
CA LEU A 219 10.69 -1.09 15.43
C LEU A 219 10.92 -1.98 14.20
N TYR A 220 9.83 -2.37 13.55
CA TYR A 220 9.83 -3.09 12.28
C TYR A 220 8.90 -2.42 11.28
N LEU A 221 9.28 -2.46 10.00
CA LEU A 221 8.36 -2.24 8.90
C LEU A 221 7.39 -3.43 8.80
N MET A 222 6.10 -3.15 8.73
CA MET A 222 5.04 -4.16 8.62
C MET A 222 4.06 -3.82 7.50
N ASP A 223 2.94 -4.54 7.44
CA ASP A 223 1.92 -4.41 6.40
C ASP A 223 2.48 -4.79 5.00
N GLU A 224 1.98 -4.18 3.92
CA GLU A 224 2.62 -4.19 2.60
C GLU A 224 3.39 -2.88 2.40
N ALA A 225 4.49 -2.92 1.65
CA ALA A 225 5.31 -1.75 1.40
C ALA A 225 5.55 -1.56 -0.10
N LEU A 226 5.40 -0.32 -0.58
CA LEU A 226 5.74 0.08 -1.95
C LEU A 226 5.06 -0.79 -3.01
N THR A 227 3.78 -1.07 -2.80
CA THR A 227 2.91 -1.75 -3.75
C THR A 227 2.06 -0.74 -4.51
N ALA A 228 1.44 -1.16 -5.61
CA ALA A 228 0.45 -0.35 -6.32
C ALA A 228 -0.86 -0.13 -5.52
N ASP A 229 -1.06 -0.77 -4.37
CA ASP A 229 -2.17 -0.48 -3.45
C ASP A 229 -1.79 0.55 -2.36
N SER A 230 -0.52 0.58 -1.96
CA SER A 230 0.03 1.48 -0.93
C SER A 230 0.73 2.72 -1.50
N SER A 231 0.92 2.78 -2.82
CA SER A 231 1.71 3.82 -3.49
C SER A 231 1.08 4.24 -4.83
N ARG A 232 1.34 5.48 -5.23
CA ARG A 232 1.00 5.98 -6.56
C ARG A 232 2.20 5.82 -7.50
N PHE A 233 2.04 5.00 -8.52
CA PHE A 233 3.08 4.72 -9.51
C PHE A 233 2.73 5.30 -10.86
N TRP A 234 3.54 6.24 -11.34
CA TRP A 234 3.35 6.85 -12.66
C TRP A 234 4.38 6.34 -13.66
N PRO A 235 3.99 6.06 -14.92
CA PRO A 235 4.94 5.86 -16.00
C PRO A 235 5.70 7.16 -16.25
N ALA A 236 7.04 7.12 -16.14
CA ALA A 236 7.86 8.31 -16.33
C ALA A 236 7.75 8.90 -17.75
N ASP A 237 7.48 8.06 -18.74
CA ASP A 237 7.28 8.42 -20.15
C ASP A 237 5.93 9.12 -20.43
N GLN A 238 4.99 9.07 -19.48
CA GLN A 238 3.65 9.66 -19.60
C GLN A 238 3.37 10.71 -18.51
N TYR A 239 4.37 11.02 -17.70
CA TYR A 239 4.28 12.01 -16.62
C TYR A 239 4.28 13.43 -17.17
N GLN A 240 3.28 14.21 -16.74
CA GLN A 240 3.18 15.63 -17.06
C GLN A 240 2.73 16.41 -15.83
N VAL A 241 3.40 17.53 -15.56
CA VAL A 241 2.99 18.48 -14.52
C VAL A 241 1.69 19.17 -14.92
N GLY A 242 0.80 19.40 -13.96
CA GLY A 242 -0.49 20.06 -14.14
C GLY A 242 -1.61 19.12 -14.58
N THR A 243 -1.35 17.83 -14.77
CA THR A 243 -2.37 16.83 -15.14
C THR A 243 -2.61 15.86 -13.99
N ASN A 244 -3.56 14.92 -14.15
CA ASN A 244 -3.64 13.72 -13.31
C ASN A 244 -2.94 12.58 -14.08
N PRO A 245 -1.69 12.22 -13.74
CA PRO A 245 -0.93 11.27 -14.54
C PRO A 245 -1.61 9.90 -14.59
N PRO A 246 -1.43 9.14 -15.70
CA PRO A 246 -1.78 7.74 -15.72
C PRO A 246 -1.09 7.02 -14.56
N SER A 247 -1.76 6.03 -13.96
CA SER A 247 -1.19 5.26 -12.85
C SER A 247 -1.18 3.76 -13.17
N PHE A 248 -0.19 3.06 -12.63
CA PHE A 248 -0.15 1.58 -12.64
C PHE A 248 -1.03 0.94 -11.55
N ASP A 249 -1.78 1.76 -10.82
CA ASP A 249 -2.66 1.32 -9.75
C ASP A 249 -4.13 1.19 -10.20
N LYS A 250 -5.04 1.35 -9.24
CA LYS A 250 -6.51 1.29 -9.38
C LYS A 250 -7.12 2.42 -10.22
N GLN A 251 -6.31 3.28 -10.86
CA GLN A 251 -6.79 4.45 -11.57
C GLN A 251 -7.82 4.13 -12.66
N PHE A 252 -7.66 3.03 -13.43
CA PHE A 252 -8.66 2.61 -14.44
C PHE A 252 -10.04 2.32 -13.82
N VAL A 253 -10.06 1.68 -12.65
CA VAL A 253 -11.29 1.40 -11.91
C VAL A 253 -11.87 2.71 -11.36
N ARG A 254 -11.04 3.59 -10.80
CA ARG A 254 -11.49 4.91 -10.31
C ARG A 254 -12.10 5.75 -11.42
N ASP A 255 -11.42 5.87 -12.55
CA ASP A 255 -11.89 6.67 -13.69
C ASP A 255 -13.22 6.13 -14.22
N TRP A 256 -13.36 4.81 -14.36
CA TRP A 256 -14.62 4.20 -14.78
C TRP A 256 -15.74 4.39 -13.74
N LEU A 257 -15.43 4.32 -12.44
CA LEU A 257 -16.41 4.52 -11.37
C LEU A 257 -16.91 5.97 -11.31
N GLU A 258 -16.04 6.96 -11.58
CA GLU A 258 -16.42 8.38 -11.63
C GLU A 258 -17.38 8.68 -12.81
N THR A 259 -17.46 7.84 -13.84
CA THR A 259 -18.47 7.98 -14.89
C THR A 259 -19.82 7.34 -14.56
N GLN A 260 -19.92 6.63 -13.43
CA GLN A 260 -21.17 5.98 -13.01
C GLN A 260 -22.01 6.91 -12.12
N PRO A 261 -23.35 6.81 -12.15
CA PRO A 261 -24.23 7.50 -11.21
C PRO A 261 -24.21 6.82 -9.82
N TRP A 262 -23.03 6.77 -9.20
CA TRP A 262 -22.77 6.05 -7.95
C TRP A 262 -22.28 7.00 -6.87
N LYS A 263 -22.89 6.91 -5.68
CA LYS A 263 -22.59 7.80 -4.53
C LYS A 263 -21.35 7.39 -3.72
N LYS A 264 -20.55 6.43 -4.21
CA LYS A 264 -19.38 5.89 -3.51
C LYS A 264 -19.76 5.16 -2.21
N GLU A 265 -20.95 4.55 -2.20
CA GLU A 265 -21.50 3.76 -1.10
C GLU A 265 -21.77 2.32 -1.53
N PRO A 266 -21.62 1.30 -0.68
CA PRO A 266 -21.92 -0.09 -1.05
C PRO A 266 -23.39 -0.30 -1.46
N PRO A 267 -23.68 -1.22 -2.41
CA PRO A 267 -22.72 -1.99 -3.19
C PRO A 267 -22.07 -1.16 -4.31
N ALA A 268 -20.83 -1.50 -4.67
CA ALA A 268 -20.16 -0.91 -5.82
C ALA A 268 -20.82 -1.35 -7.15
N PRO A 269 -20.80 -0.51 -8.19
CA PRO A 269 -21.20 -0.92 -9.54
C PRO A 269 -20.34 -2.09 -10.04
N LYS A 270 -20.97 -3.00 -10.78
CA LYS A 270 -20.28 -4.14 -11.41
C LYS A 270 -19.25 -3.65 -12.42
N LEU A 271 -18.00 -4.04 -12.24
CA LEU A 271 -16.93 -3.70 -13.17
C LEU A 271 -17.08 -4.45 -14.51
N PRO A 272 -16.91 -3.77 -15.66
CA PRO A 272 -16.79 -4.46 -16.94
C PRO A 272 -15.52 -5.31 -17.02
N ASP A 273 -15.58 -6.45 -17.71
CA ASP A 273 -14.45 -7.36 -17.87
C ASP A 273 -13.20 -6.69 -18.47
N GLU A 274 -13.40 -5.71 -19.35
CA GLU A 274 -12.32 -4.91 -19.94
C GLU A 274 -11.57 -4.07 -18.87
N VAL A 275 -12.31 -3.47 -17.93
CA VAL A 275 -11.72 -2.69 -16.84
C VAL A 275 -10.95 -3.62 -15.90
N VAL A 276 -11.51 -4.80 -15.58
CA VAL A 276 -10.85 -5.82 -14.77
C VAL A 276 -9.54 -6.29 -15.42
N THR A 277 -9.59 -6.60 -16.72
CA THR A 277 -8.44 -7.11 -17.49
C THR A 277 -7.34 -6.05 -17.59
N LYS A 278 -7.66 -4.82 -18.00
CA LYS A 278 -6.70 -3.71 -18.08
C LYS A 278 -6.07 -3.41 -16.72
N THR A 279 -6.85 -3.48 -15.65
CA THR A 279 -6.34 -3.29 -14.29
C THR A 279 -5.33 -4.39 -13.94
N ALA A 280 -5.66 -5.67 -14.21
CA ALA A 280 -4.75 -6.78 -13.96
C ALA A 280 -3.43 -6.68 -14.76
N GLU A 281 -3.52 -6.26 -16.03
CA GLU A 281 -2.35 -6.01 -16.89
C GLU A 281 -1.44 -4.92 -16.31
N LYS A 282 -2.01 -3.84 -15.77
CA LYS A 282 -1.24 -2.73 -15.18
C LYS A 282 -0.50 -3.11 -13.91
N TYR A 283 -1.14 -3.91 -13.04
CA TYR A 283 -0.46 -4.47 -11.88
C TYR A 283 0.72 -5.35 -12.29
N GLN A 284 0.53 -6.24 -13.27
CA GLN A 284 1.60 -7.11 -13.78
C GLN A 284 2.72 -6.31 -14.44
N GLU A 285 2.39 -5.29 -15.22
CA GLU A 285 3.36 -4.38 -15.84
C GLU A 285 4.22 -3.66 -14.79
N ALA A 286 3.62 -3.17 -13.71
CA ALA A 286 4.37 -2.54 -12.62
C ALA A 286 5.34 -3.52 -11.94
N LEU A 287 4.89 -4.75 -11.67
CA LEU A 287 5.76 -5.79 -11.12
C LEU A 287 6.94 -6.08 -12.05
N GLU A 288 6.68 -6.31 -13.33
CA GLU A 288 7.71 -6.64 -14.32
C GLU A 288 8.71 -5.51 -14.48
N ARG A 289 8.26 -4.25 -14.57
CA ARG A 289 9.15 -3.09 -14.66
C ARG A 289 10.01 -2.92 -13.40
N LEU A 290 9.41 -2.97 -12.20
CA LEU A 290 10.13 -2.75 -10.95
C LEU A 290 11.14 -3.86 -10.65
N THR A 291 10.73 -5.11 -10.83
CA THR A 291 11.51 -6.27 -10.37
C THR A 291 12.35 -6.90 -11.48
N GLY A 292 12.00 -6.65 -12.75
CA GLY A 292 12.55 -7.37 -13.90
C GLY A 292 12.05 -8.81 -14.03
N GLN A 293 11.07 -9.22 -13.21
CA GLN A 293 10.54 -10.58 -13.16
C GLN A 293 9.08 -10.60 -13.59
N LYS A 294 8.70 -11.61 -14.37
CA LYS A 294 7.30 -11.92 -14.62
C LYS A 294 6.70 -12.59 -13.40
N LEU A 295 5.37 -12.49 -13.28
CA LEU A 295 4.64 -13.22 -12.25
C LEU A 295 4.91 -14.72 -12.40
N ALA A 296 5.39 -15.34 -11.31
CA ALA A 296 5.66 -16.78 -11.25
C ALA A 296 4.39 -17.62 -11.20
#